data_AF-A0A5C5G4T6-F1
#
_entry.id   AF-A0A5C5G4T6-F1
#
_cell.length_a   1.000
_cell.length_b   1.000
_cell.length_c   1.000
_cell.angle_alpha   90.00
_cell.angle_beta   90.00
_cell.angle_gamma   90.00
#
_symmetry.space_group_name_H-M   'P 1'
#
loop_
_entity.id
_entity.type
_entity.pdbx_description
1 polymer ?
#
loop_
_entity_poly.entity_id
_entity_poly.type
_entity_poly.pdbx_seq_one_letter_code
_entity_poly.pdbx_strand_id
1 'polypeptide(L)'
;MPDDTSSCSPSTSTAQPTPAAAPPPAKRISKACEPCRARRTRCDGDQPCKKCVAAGGLTCTYRTKARPMRRPRLVRPFSLAQSGGSGAADSDGVALQGLRTIEASLERQYEERTGTSISLTLPDADTHPALAPDAPLPLLPTVADSILDALCQTFVREVLVFFPFLSSTRIHQLEQRRRDMPDTLTPEQRALLYSVFAMGYLRQASSVFATDKALPVPIDPTLARLDVAYFRHAVELVQLPASPTALEALNILMLYALSTASVETTRSVLSKLCWGIHELGLHKQTTAGAYPAEFSISSTLFMSVWNDVYIAGLTGHPPFLRDVDTDLLSQSAECGGIAAPGMAQLVLLEADLLREAHQNPARLRDPAFVLAHDAKLFAFLKQYGSQTLDYTNMANVFNQTHFHFQKLLLRAPSSTDAVLGPSSLAILSRSAMHLLRHYERVFLSTRVNNCVWPVLVRTVGAGHAVLQALWHGDIVRIEAEEAMGKVMWLLDKLSTRWTVAAAAACANFTALCTALGASRTLSLSRSKTRAVSCRSLFHHADTSCTVSLPQRSTPRPA
;
A
#
# COMPACT_ATOMS: atom_id res chain seq x y z
N MET A 1 54.65 -38.29 32.34
CA MET A 1 55.08 -38.16 30.93
C MET A 1 54.58 -36.79 30.47
N PRO A 2 55.49 -35.92 29.98
CA PRO A 2 55.32 -34.47 29.87
C PRO A 2 54.78 -34.09 28.48
N ASP A 3 54.56 -32.84 28.09
CA ASP A 3 54.23 -31.52 28.68
C ASP A 3 54.06 -30.61 27.44
N ASP A 4 53.15 -29.64 27.49
CA ASP A 4 53.19 -28.46 26.64
C ASP A 4 52.71 -27.25 27.46
N THR A 5 53.65 -26.42 27.90
CA THR A 5 53.36 -25.04 28.34
C THR A 5 54.49 -24.13 27.89
N SER A 6 54.14 -23.08 27.14
CA SER A 6 55.06 -22.04 26.70
C SER A 6 54.87 -20.77 27.54
N SER A 7 56.01 -20.20 27.86
CA SER A 7 56.35 -19.20 28.87
C SER A 7 56.24 -17.75 28.40
N CYS A 8 55.95 -16.83 29.33
CA CYS A 8 56.63 -15.52 29.36
C CYS A 8 56.57 -14.87 30.76
N SER A 9 57.70 -14.34 31.22
CA SER A 9 57.94 -13.52 32.43
C SER A 9 59.34 -12.88 32.30
N PRO A 10 59.78 -11.90 33.13
CA PRO A 10 59.10 -10.66 33.53
C PRO A 10 60.05 -9.42 33.64
N SER A 11 59.44 -8.23 33.81
CA SER A 11 59.80 -7.02 34.62
C SER A 11 61.26 -6.57 34.85
N THR A 12 61.55 -5.26 34.67
CA THR A 12 61.91 -4.32 35.78
C THR A 12 61.91 -2.84 35.37
N SER A 13 61.49 -1.98 36.29
CA SER A 13 61.35 -0.50 36.21
C SER A 13 62.67 0.27 36.34
N THR A 14 62.78 1.45 35.72
CA THR A 14 63.57 2.57 36.28
C THR A 14 62.97 3.94 35.91
N ALA A 15 63.17 4.91 36.81
CA ALA A 15 62.37 6.12 37.02
C ALA A 15 62.69 7.34 36.12
N GLN A 16 61.72 8.26 36.08
CA GLN A 16 61.74 9.59 35.45
C GLN A 16 62.65 10.61 36.16
N PRO A 17 62.98 11.72 35.47
CA PRO A 17 63.03 13.05 36.05
C PRO A 17 61.86 13.95 35.58
N THR A 18 61.40 14.80 36.49
CA THR A 18 60.25 15.72 36.43
C THR A 18 60.47 16.96 35.52
N PRO A 19 59.37 17.52 34.96
CA PRO A 19 59.30 18.95 34.73
C PRO A 19 58.11 19.64 35.42
N ALA A 20 58.33 20.94 35.65
CA ALA A 20 57.60 21.92 36.44
C ALA A 20 56.07 21.99 36.26
N ALA A 21 55.42 22.39 37.36
CA ALA A 21 53.99 22.52 37.56
C ALA A 21 53.29 23.44 36.56
N ALA A 22 52.31 22.87 35.85
CA ALA A 22 51.32 23.59 35.05
C ALA A 22 50.29 24.31 35.95
N PRO A 23 49.75 25.47 35.53
CA PRO A 23 48.72 26.17 36.29
C PRO A 23 47.43 25.33 36.37
N PRO A 24 46.66 25.45 37.47
CA PRO A 24 45.49 24.61 37.71
C PRO A 24 44.46 24.76 36.58
N PRO A 25 43.81 23.67 36.14
CA PRO A 25 42.84 23.71 35.06
C PRO A 25 41.68 24.63 35.43
N ALA A 26 41.41 25.61 34.56
CA ALA A 26 40.32 26.55 34.74
C ALA A 26 39.00 25.80 34.95
N LYS A 27 38.30 26.09 36.05
CA LYS A 27 36.99 25.49 36.38
C LYS A 27 36.06 25.65 35.18
N ARG A 28 35.72 24.53 34.53
CA ARG A 28 34.82 24.52 33.38
C ARG A 28 33.40 24.70 33.89
N ILE A 29 32.88 25.92 33.76
CA ILE A 29 31.53 26.24 34.24
C ILE A 29 30.49 25.61 33.31
N SER A 30 29.45 25.00 33.87
CA SER A 30 28.39 24.32 33.12
C SER A 30 27.34 25.28 32.55
N LYS A 31 27.24 26.49 33.10
CA LYS A 31 26.25 27.51 32.71
C LYS A 31 26.85 28.92 32.84
N ALA A 32 26.58 29.78 31.86
CA ALA A 32 26.87 31.21 31.93
C ALA A 32 25.72 32.00 32.58
N CYS A 33 26.02 33.13 33.22
CA CYS A 33 24.99 34.04 33.77
C CYS A 33 24.12 34.66 32.67
N GLU A 34 22.95 35.19 33.03
CA GLU A 34 22.01 35.77 32.06
C GLU A 34 22.60 36.92 31.23
N PRO A 35 23.32 37.91 31.81
CA PRO A 35 23.88 39.01 31.02
C PRO A 35 24.96 38.56 30.04
N CYS A 36 25.88 37.67 30.46
CA CYS A 36 26.90 37.14 29.56
C CYS A 36 26.28 36.28 28.44
N ARG A 37 25.23 35.53 28.75
CA ARG A 37 24.48 34.75 27.76
C ARG A 37 23.74 35.66 26.76
N ALA A 38 23.09 36.72 27.23
CA ALA A 38 22.41 37.70 26.38
C ALA A 38 23.39 38.40 25.42
N ARG A 39 24.61 38.69 25.90
CA ARG A 39 25.68 39.29 25.11
C ARG A 39 26.51 38.30 24.30
N ARG A 40 26.21 37.00 24.37
CA ARG A 40 26.98 35.89 23.75
C ARG A 40 28.48 35.95 24.06
N THR A 41 28.84 36.34 25.29
CA THR A 41 30.24 36.40 25.73
C THR A 41 30.55 35.30 26.75
N ARG A 42 31.81 34.84 26.78
CA ARG A 42 32.26 33.81 27.72
C ARG A 42 32.15 34.30 29.17
N CYS A 43 31.43 33.57 30.00
CA CYS A 43 31.28 33.85 31.43
C CYS A 43 32.36 33.10 32.23
N ASP A 44 32.82 33.70 33.31
CA ASP A 44 33.85 33.18 34.21
C ASP A 44 33.28 32.36 35.39
N GLY A 45 31.99 32.51 35.72
CA GLY A 45 31.33 31.69 36.74
C GLY A 45 31.23 32.30 38.13
N ASP A 46 31.94 33.40 38.39
CA ASP A 46 31.89 34.11 39.67
C ASP A 46 30.55 34.86 39.81
N GLN A 47 30.15 35.21 41.05
CA GLN A 47 28.90 35.92 41.31
C GLN A 47 29.15 37.18 42.17
N PRO A 48 29.16 38.39 41.58
CA PRO A 48 28.95 38.71 40.16
C PRO A 48 30.18 38.41 39.28
N CYS A 49 29.95 37.92 38.06
CA CYS A 49 31.05 37.55 37.16
C CYS A 49 31.81 38.79 36.64
N LYS A 50 33.10 38.64 36.34
CA LYS A 50 34.00 39.75 35.98
C LYS A 50 33.49 40.57 34.81
N LYS A 51 32.83 39.94 33.84
CA LYS A 51 32.23 40.64 32.70
C LYS A 51 30.99 41.45 33.06
N CYS A 52 30.20 41.03 34.03
CA CYS A 52 29.07 41.82 34.52
C CYS A 52 29.55 43.04 35.31
N VAL A 53 30.64 42.89 36.08
CA VAL A 53 31.28 43.99 36.80
C VAL A 53 31.85 45.01 35.81
N ALA A 54 32.65 44.56 34.84
CA ALA A 54 33.26 45.44 33.83
C ALA A 54 32.22 46.12 32.92
N ALA A 55 31.02 45.54 32.77
CA ALA A 55 29.93 46.10 31.99
C ALA A 55 29.12 47.20 32.71
N GLY A 56 29.62 47.72 33.83
CA GLY A 56 28.93 48.74 34.64
C GLY A 56 28.08 48.18 35.77
N GLY A 57 28.45 47.02 36.34
CA GLY A 57 27.77 46.45 37.50
C GLY A 57 26.39 45.84 37.20
N LEU A 58 26.24 45.17 36.06
CA LEU A 58 24.98 44.51 35.71
C LEU A 58 24.63 43.41 36.70
N THR A 59 23.34 43.30 37.04
CA THR A 59 22.81 42.27 37.95
C THR A 59 23.11 40.87 37.41
N CYS A 60 24.13 40.24 37.98
CA CYS A 60 24.66 38.95 37.54
C CYS A 60 23.84 37.80 38.13
N THR A 61 22.75 37.43 37.44
CA THR A 61 21.84 36.36 37.85
C THR A 61 22.11 35.06 37.09
N TYR A 62 22.07 33.94 37.82
CA TYR A 62 22.05 32.59 37.25
C TYR A 62 20.66 31.99 37.45
N ARG A 63 20.08 31.37 36.40
CA ARG A 63 18.78 30.70 36.53
C ARG A 63 18.90 29.42 37.32
N THR A 64 18.12 29.29 38.39
CA THR A 64 17.98 28.06 39.17
C THR A 64 17.03 27.04 38.52
N LYS A 65 16.07 27.51 37.69
CA LYS A 65 15.13 26.64 36.96
C LYS A 65 15.46 26.58 35.46
N ALA A 66 15.41 25.39 34.87
CA ALA A 66 15.49 25.22 33.42
C ALA A 66 14.38 26.06 32.76
N ARG A 67 14.69 26.72 31.64
CA ARG A 67 13.67 27.44 30.88
C ARG A 67 12.62 26.40 30.46
N PRO A 68 11.31 26.61 30.67
CA PRO A 68 10.32 25.79 29.98
C PRO A 68 10.69 25.83 28.51
N MET A 69 10.82 24.65 27.90
CA MET A 69 11.24 24.49 26.52
C MET A 69 10.47 25.52 25.69
N ARG A 70 11.17 26.34 24.90
CA ARG A 70 10.45 27.11 23.87
C ARG A 70 9.68 26.06 23.11
N ARG A 71 8.34 26.12 23.16
CA ARG A 71 7.50 25.28 22.30
C ARG A 71 8.16 25.34 20.93
N PRO A 72 8.45 24.19 20.29
CA PRO A 72 8.79 24.20 18.87
C PRO A 72 7.77 25.12 18.22
N ARG A 73 8.20 25.96 17.27
CA ARG A 73 7.22 26.65 16.43
C ARG A 73 6.27 25.55 15.98
N LEU A 74 5.03 25.59 16.45
CA LEU A 74 3.98 24.77 15.91
C LEU A 74 4.03 25.11 14.43
N VAL A 75 4.52 24.16 13.64
CA VAL A 75 4.13 24.10 12.24
C VAL A 75 2.61 24.19 12.31
N ARG A 76 2.09 25.22 11.65
CA ARG A 76 0.66 25.50 11.57
C ARG A 76 -0.07 24.16 11.42
N PRO A 77 -1.14 23.90 12.19
CA PRO A 77 -2.04 22.80 11.87
C PRO A 77 -2.41 22.93 10.39
N PHE A 78 -2.28 21.84 9.66
CA PHE A 78 -2.71 21.77 8.27
C PHE A 78 -4.23 21.98 8.27
N SER A 79 -4.66 23.23 8.15
CA SER A 79 -6.07 23.57 7.97
C SER A 79 -6.44 23.21 6.54
N LEU A 80 -7.11 22.07 6.37
CA LEU A 80 -8.06 21.92 5.27
C LEU A 80 -9.21 22.90 5.53
N ALA A 81 -9.11 24.11 5.01
CA ALA A 81 -10.21 25.03 4.93
C ALA A 81 -10.17 25.72 3.57
N GLN A 82 -11.18 25.39 2.76
CA GLN A 82 -11.81 26.20 1.71
C GLN A 82 -10.90 27.11 0.88
N SER A 83 -10.72 26.74 -0.39
CA SER A 83 -10.49 27.72 -1.45
C SER A 83 -11.13 27.24 -2.75
N GLY A 84 -12.38 27.64 -2.96
CA GLY A 84 -12.77 28.08 -4.29
C GLY A 84 -11.92 29.30 -4.65
N GLY A 85 -11.26 29.28 -5.80
CA GLY A 85 -10.44 30.39 -6.27
C GLY A 85 -9.13 29.95 -6.93
N SER A 86 -9.12 30.03 -8.25
CA SER A 86 -7.98 29.95 -9.17
C SER A 86 -6.70 30.68 -8.71
N GLY A 87 -5.55 29.99 -8.78
CA GLY A 87 -4.22 30.58 -8.69
C GLY A 87 -3.15 29.58 -8.25
N ALA A 88 -2.12 29.39 -9.08
CA ALA A 88 -1.17 28.27 -9.06
C ALA A 88 0.02 28.35 -8.08
N ALA A 89 0.59 27.15 -7.84
CA ALA A 89 1.98 26.78 -7.46
C ALA A 89 2.39 26.93 -5.96
N ASP A 90 3.14 26.02 -5.31
CA ASP A 90 4.04 24.91 -5.68
C ASP A 90 4.12 23.94 -4.46
N SER A 91 4.00 22.62 -4.54
CA SER A 91 5.01 21.69 -5.09
C SER A 91 4.43 20.30 -5.43
N ASP A 92 3.34 20.23 -6.18
CA ASP A 92 2.88 18.96 -6.77
C ASP A 92 3.58 18.78 -8.13
N GLY A 93 4.49 17.80 -8.21
CA GLY A 93 5.05 17.39 -9.49
C GLY A 93 3.93 16.94 -10.43
N VAL A 94 4.02 17.33 -11.71
CA VAL A 94 3.03 16.93 -12.73
C VAL A 94 2.86 15.41 -12.69
N ALA A 95 1.63 14.95 -12.39
CA ALA A 95 1.32 13.54 -12.34
C ALA A 95 1.66 12.86 -13.68
N LEU A 96 2.33 11.71 -13.61
CA LEU A 96 2.53 10.87 -14.78
C LEU A 96 1.18 10.47 -15.37
N GLN A 97 1.05 10.55 -16.69
CA GLN A 97 -0.17 10.13 -17.35
C GLN A 97 -0.37 8.60 -17.19
N GLY A 98 0.67 7.77 -17.33
CA GLY A 98 0.55 6.32 -17.18
C GLY A 98 -0.59 5.76 -18.02
N LEU A 99 -1.58 5.13 -17.36
CA LEU A 99 -2.82 4.63 -17.99
C LEU A 99 -3.73 5.73 -18.56
N ARG A 100 -3.67 6.97 -18.04
CA ARG A 100 -4.40 8.13 -18.61
C ARG A 100 -4.05 8.37 -20.08
N THR A 101 -2.89 7.91 -20.54
CA THR A 101 -2.51 7.99 -21.96
C THR A 101 -3.50 7.24 -22.84
N ILE A 102 -3.93 6.04 -22.41
CA ILE A 102 -4.92 5.23 -23.15
C ILE A 102 -6.29 5.92 -23.08
N GLU A 103 -6.67 6.40 -21.91
CA GLU A 103 -7.96 7.08 -21.71
C GLU A 103 -8.08 8.33 -22.57
N ALA A 104 -7.07 9.21 -22.55
CA ALA A 104 -7.05 10.41 -23.39
C ALA A 104 -7.08 10.08 -24.89
N SER A 105 -6.45 8.97 -25.29
CA SER A 105 -6.49 8.48 -26.67
C SER A 105 -7.90 8.05 -27.07
N LEU A 106 -8.57 7.27 -26.21
CA LEU A 106 -9.95 6.81 -26.43
C LEU A 106 -10.97 7.97 -26.40
N GLU A 107 -10.82 8.93 -25.48
CA GLU A 107 -11.66 10.13 -25.40
C GLU A 107 -11.62 10.90 -26.73
N ARG A 108 -10.41 11.13 -27.27
CA ARG A 108 -10.22 11.79 -28.57
C ARG A 108 -10.85 11.00 -29.71
N GLN A 109 -10.55 9.71 -29.79
CA GLN A 109 -11.08 8.83 -30.84
C GLN A 109 -12.61 8.75 -30.82
N TYR A 110 -13.20 8.74 -29.63
CA TYR A 110 -14.65 8.78 -29.46
C TYR A 110 -15.23 10.09 -29.99
N GLU A 111 -14.68 11.23 -29.58
CA GLU A 111 -15.12 12.56 -30.03
C GLU A 111 -15.00 12.73 -31.55
N GLU A 112 -13.88 12.30 -32.14
CA GLU A 112 -13.66 12.32 -33.60
C GLU A 112 -14.72 11.51 -34.36
N ARG A 113 -15.20 10.41 -33.76
CA ARG A 113 -16.15 9.49 -34.40
C ARG A 113 -17.61 9.87 -34.18
N THR A 114 -17.96 10.44 -33.03
CA THR A 114 -19.36 10.72 -32.65
C THR A 114 -19.72 12.20 -32.66
N GLY A 115 -18.73 13.09 -32.65
CA GLY A 115 -18.92 14.53 -32.45
C GLY A 115 -19.30 14.92 -31.02
N THR A 116 -19.20 14.00 -30.05
CA THR A 116 -19.56 14.24 -28.65
C THR A 116 -18.38 13.91 -27.74
N SER A 117 -18.06 14.82 -26.81
CA SER A 117 -17.01 14.59 -25.81
C SER A 117 -17.46 13.61 -24.71
N ILE A 118 -16.53 12.82 -24.18
CA ILE A 118 -16.71 11.95 -23.01
C ILE A 118 -15.54 12.14 -22.05
N SER A 119 -15.73 11.85 -20.76
CA SER A 119 -14.63 11.72 -19.79
C SER A 119 -14.58 10.30 -19.23
N LEU A 120 -13.41 9.67 -19.37
CA LEU A 120 -13.10 8.34 -18.85
C LEU A 120 -12.52 8.38 -17.43
N THR A 121 -12.34 9.57 -16.85
CA THR A 121 -11.96 9.74 -15.45
C THR A 121 -13.02 9.17 -14.53
N LEU A 122 -12.61 8.26 -13.64
CA LEU A 122 -13.52 7.73 -12.63
C LEU A 122 -13.83 8.80 -11.58
N PRO A 123 -15.11 8.92 -11.16
CA PRO A 123 -15.48 9.73 -10.02
C PRO A 123 -14.69 9.33 -8.77
N ASP A 124 -14.06 10.30 -8.12
CA ASP A 124 -13.39 10.12 -6.84
C ASP A 124 -14.35 10.49 -5.70
N ALA A 125 -14.90 9.47 -5.04
CA ALA A 125 -15.90 9.67 -4.00
C ALA A 125 -15.74 8.63 -2.89
N ASP A 126 -15.87 9.10 -1.65
CA ASP A 126 -16.00 8.23 -0.49
C ASP A 126 -17.31 7.42 -0.56
N THR A 127 -17.28 6.20 -0.03
CA THR A 127 -18.49 5.37 0.11
C THR A 127 -19.43 5.87 1.21
N HIS A 128 -18.99 6.84 2.02
CA HIS A 128 -19.78 7.49 3.05
C HIS A 128 -19.26 8.92 3.28
N PRO A 129 -20.13 9.95 3.36
CA PRO A 129 -19.70 11.36 3.42
C PRO A 129 -18.84 11.69 4.64
N ALA A 130 -19.06 11.01 5.77
CA ALA A 130 -18.27 11.25 6.99
C ALA A 130 -16.85 10.67 6.97
N LEU A 131 -16.44 9.98 5.88
CA LEU A 131 -15.04 9.59 5.67
C LEU A 131 -14.17 10.78 5.27
N ALA A 132 -14.76 11.80 4.66
CA ALA A 132 -14.06 12.97 4.18
C ALA A 132 -13.31 13.68 5.33
N PRO A 133 -12.04 14.11 5.14
CA PRO A 133 -11.23 14.71 6.19
C PRO A 133 -11.84 15.97 6.81
N ASP A 134 -12.55 16.75 6.00
CA ASP A 134 -13.21 18.01 6.33
C ASP A 134 -14.61 17.83 6.93
N ALA A 135 -15.20 16.63 6.82
CA ALA A 135 -16.47 16.33 7.47
C ALA A 135 -16.33 16.36 9.01
N PRO A 136 -17.36 16.82 9.76
CA PRO A 136 -17.33 16.79 11.22
C PRO A 136 -17.00 15.40 11.76
N LEU A 137 -16.14 15.34 12.78
CA LEU A 137 -15.75 14.08 13.41
C LEU A 137 -17.01 13.38 13.95
N PRO A 138 -17.35 12.15 13.49
CA PRO A 138 -18.52 11.43 13.96
C PRO A 138 -18.45 11.16 15.46
N LEU A 139 -19.59 11.05 16.13
CA LEU A 139 -19.61 10.60 17.52
C LEU A 139 -19.14 9.14 17.60
N LEU A 140 -18.33 8.82 18.60
CA LEU A 140 -18.01 7.43 18.90
C LEU A 140 -19.28 6.70 19.33
N PRO A 141 -19.60 5.55 18.72
CA PRO A 141 -20.81 4.82 19.07
C PRO A 141 -20.65 4.15 20.43
N THR A 142 -21.72 4.17 21.24
CA THR A 142 -21.82 3.33 22.43
C THR A 142 -22.28 1.94 22.01
N VAL A 143 -21.39 0.96 22.06
CA VAL A 143 -21.62 -0.40 21.57
C VAL A 143 -21.34 -1.40 22.69
N ALA A 144 -22.14 -2.47 22.79
CA ALA A 144 -21.90 -3.55 23.74
C ALA A 144 -20.56 -4.26 23.47
N ASP A 145 -19.88 -4.67 24.53
CA ASP A 145 -18.57 -5.35 24.44
C ASP A 145 -18.63 -6.64 23.59
N SER A 146 -19.76 -7.35 23.62
CA SER A 146 -19.96 -8.55 22.80
C SER A 146 -19.88 -8.29 21.29
N ILE A 147 -20.30 -7.10 20.85
CA ILE A 147 -20.18 -6.69 19.45
C ILE A 147 -18.72 -6.39 19.13
N LEU A 148 -18.00 -5.65 20.00
CA LEU A 148 -16.58 -5.34 19.81
C LEU A 148 -15.71 -6.60 19.78
N ASP A 149 -15.99 -7.56 20.67
CA ASP A 149 -15.39 -8.89 20.65
C ASP A 149 -15.64 -9.61 19.32
N ALA A 150 -16.87 -9.56 18.80
CA ALA A 150 -17.21 -10.15 17.51
C ALA A 150 -16.45 -9.47 16.35
N LEU A 151 -16.27 -8.13 16.40
CA LEU A 151 -15.46 -7.41 15.40
C LEU A 151 -14.00 -7.86 15.45
N CYS A 152 -13.41 -7.97 16.64
CA CYS A 152 -12.06 -8.50 16.85
C CYS A 152 -11.92 -9.93 16.31
N GLN A 153 -12.89 -10.81 16.61
CA GLN A 153 -12.89 -12.18 16.10
C GLN A 153 -12.95 -12.23 14.57
N THR A 154 -13.79 -11.41 13.94
CA THR A 154 -13.85 -11.31 12.47
C THR A 154 -12.52 -10.81 11.91
N PHE A 155 -11.92 -9.78 12.51
CA PHE A 155 -10.61 -9.28 12.09
C PHE A 155 -9.54 -10.37 12.18
N VAL A 156 -9.44 -11.05 13.33
CA VAL A 156 -8.45 -12.12 13.55
C VAL A 156 -8.64 -13.25 12.53
N ARG A 157 -9.88 -13.64 12.24
CA ARG A 157 -10.19 -14.74 11.32
C ARG A 157 -9.94 -14.38 9.85
N GLU A 158 -10.28 -13.18 9.42
CA GLU A 158 -10.41 -12.85 7.99
C GLU A 158 -9.44 -11.77 7.50
N VAL A 159 -8.78 -11.06 8.42
CA VAL A 159 -7.99 -9.86 8.08
C VAL A 159 -6.56 -9.93 8.63
N LEU A 160 -6.35 -10.55 9.79
CA LEU A 160 -5.02 -10.59 10.41
C LEU A 160 -3.94 -11.18 9.51
N VAL A 161 -4.31 -12.09 8.59
CA VAL A 161 -3.39 -12.64 7.59
C VAL A 161 -2.69 -11.56 6.76
N PHE A 162 -3.31 -10.37 6.58
CA PHE A 162 -2.75 -9.20 5.88
C PHE A 162 -1.63 -8.49 6.63
N PHE A 163 -1.48 -8.75 7.92
CA PHE A 163 -0.65 -7.94 8.83
C PHE A 163 0.28 -8.84 9.65
N PRO A 164 1.37 -9.35 9.05
CA PRO A 164 2.28 -10.28 9.73
C PRO A 164 3.03 -9.68 10.92
N PHE A 165 3.03 -8.35 11.06
CA PHE A 165 3.57 -7.64 12.22
C PHE A 165 2.64 -7.64 13.44
N LEU A 166 1.42 -8.17 13.32
CA LEU A 166 0.41 -8.20 14.38
C LEU A 166 0.05 -9.64 14.76
N SER A 167 -0.23 -9.88 16.04
CA SER A 167 -0.66 -11.19 16.55
C SER A 167 -2.07 -11.13 17.12
N SER A 168 -2.79 -12.25 17.05
CA SER A 168 -4.12 -12.38 17.66
C SER A 168 -4.08 -12.14 19.17
N THR A 169 -3.05 -12.65 19.85
CA THR A 169 -2.81 -12.44 21.28
C THR A 169 -2.73 -10.96 21.63
N ARG A 170 -1.99 -10.16 20.85
CA ARG A 170 -1.86 -8.72 21.10
C ARG A 170 -3.18 -7.99 20.95
N ILE A 171 -3.98 -8.34 19.95
CA ILE A 171 -5.34 -7.77 19.76
C ILE A 171 -6.22 -8.10 20.97
N HIS A 172 -6.27 -9.37 21.38
CA HIS A 172 -7.10 -9.80 22.51
C HIS A 172 -6.68 -9.15 23.83
N GLN A 173 -5.37 -9.02 24.08
CA GLN A 173 -4.86 -8.34 25.27
C GLN A 173 -5.21 -6.85 25.31
N LEU A 174 -5.10 -6.15 24.17
CA LEU A 174 -5.51 -4.75 24.09
C LEU A 174 -7.01 -4.60 24.30
N GLU A 175 -7.83 -5.50 23.75
CA GLU A 175 -9.28 -5.46 23.92
C GLU A 175 -9.71 -5.81 25.35
N GLN A 176 -9.06 -6.78 25.98
CA GLN A 176 -9.26 -7.05 27.41
C GLN A 176 -8.91 -5.82 28.25
N ARG A 177 -7.76 -5.20 27.99
CA ARG A 177 -7.32 -4.00 28.69
C ARG A 177 -8.25 -2.80 28.46
N ARG A 178 -8.86 -2.68 27.27
CA ARG A 178 -9.89 -1.67 26.98
C ARG A 178 -11.11 -1.84 27.88
N ARG A 179 -11.54 -3.09 28.13
CA ARG A 179 -12.67 -3.40 29.00
C ARG A 179 -12.36 -3.17 30.47
N ASP A 180 -11.26 -3.77 30.93
CA ASP A 180 -10.96 -3.84 32.35
C ASP A 180 -10.31 -2.55 32.87
N MET A 181 -9.51 -1.88 32.03
CA MET A 181 -8.66 -0.75 32.42
C MET A 181 -8.53 0.29 31.28
N PRO A 182 -9.63 0.90 30.79
CA PRO A 182 -9.66 1.72 29.58
C PRO A 182 -8.71 2.93 29.59
N ASP A 183 -8.45 3.51 30.77
CA ASP A 183 -7.59 4.69 30.93
C ASP A 183 -6.11 4.38 30.75
N THR A 184 -5.74 3.09 30.77
CA THR A 184 -4.35 2.66 30.65
C THR A 184 -3.89 2.49 29.20
N LEU A 185 -4.82 2.56 28.23
CA LEU A 185 -4.51 2.52 26.81
C LEU A 185 -3.99 3.87 26.32
N THR A 186 -2.80 3.85 25.74
CA THR A 186 -2.25 5.01 25.04
C THR A 186 -3.12 5.38 23.82
N PRO A 187 -3.08 6.63 23.33
CA PRO A 187 -3.80 7.04 22.13
C PRO A 187 -3.54 6.13 20.92
N GLU A 188 -2.30 5.69 20.72
CA GLU A 188 -1.90 4.86 19.58
C GLU A 188 -2.40 3.41 19.71
N GLN A 189 -2.40 2.85 20.92
CA GLN A 189 -3.03 1.54 21.18
C GLN A 189 -4.54 1.59 20.96
N ARG A 190 -5.18 2.70 21.32
CA ARG A 190 -6.60 2.93 21.05
C ARG A 190 -6.86 3.09 19.55
N ALA A 191 -5.99 3.80 18.83
CA ALA A 191 -6.05 3.90 17.37
C ALA A 191 -5.93 2.52 16.71
N LEU A 192 -5.03 1.66 17.20
CA LEU A 192 -4.89 0.29 16.73
C LEU A 192 -6.18 -0.51 16.93
N LEU A 193 -6.79 -0.48 18.12
CA LEU A 193 -8.08 -1.14 18.37
C LEU A 193 -9.20 -0.60 17.48
N TYR A 194 -9.29 0.72 17.30
CA TYR A 194 -10.29 1.33 16.43
C TYR A 194 -10.10 0.93 14.96
N SER A 195 -8.85 0.81 14.49
CA SER A 195 -8.57 0.29 13.14
C SER A 195 -9.03 -1.17 12.98
N VAL A 196 -8.85 -2.00 14.02
CA VAL A 196 -9.33 -3.38 14.07
C VAL A 196 -10.86 -3.43 14.04
N PHE A 197 -11.55 -2.60 14.82
CA PHE A 197 -13.02 -2.53 14.81
C PHE A 197 -13.57 -2.06 13.47
N ALA A 198 -13.00 -1.01 12.89
CA ALA A 198 -13.43 -0.49 11.59
C ALA A 198 -13.33 -1.57 10.50
N MET A 199 -12.19 -2.26 10.45
CA MET A 199 -11.97 -3.29 9.44
C MET A 199 -12.77 -4.57 9.73
N GLY A 200 -12.91 -4.96 11.00
CA GLY A 200 -13.76 -6.07 11.42
C GLY A 200 -15.23 -5.85 11.05
N TYR A 201 -15.76 -4.65 11.30
CA TYR A 201 -17.13 -4.29 10.91
C TYR A 201 -17.28 -4.29 9.39
N LEU A 202 -16.35 -3.70 8.66
CA LEU A 202 -16.39 -3.71 7.19
C LEU A 202 -16.45 -5.13 6.62
N ARG A 203 -15.72 -6.07 7.22
CA ARG A 203 -15.79 -7.50 6.86
C ARG A 203 -17.12 -8.14 7.21
N GLN A 204 -17.67 -7.87 8.38
CA GLN A 204 -19.02 -8.34 8.73
C GLN A 204 -20.06 -7.77 7.77
N ALA A 205 -20.08 -6.47 7.54
CA ALA A 205 -21.01 -5.82 6.61
C ALA A 205 -20.92 -6.41 5.18
N SER A 206 -19.73 -6.86 4.78
CA SER A 206 -19.52 -7.51 3.47
C SER A 206 -19.92 -8.99 3.42
N SER A 207 -20.21 -9.62 4.57
CA SER A 207 -20.52 -11.05 4.71
C SER A 207 -21.90 -11.35 5.31
N VAL A 208 -22.53 -10.40 6.02
CA VAL A 208 -23.77 -10.59 6.80
C VAL A 208 -25.00 -10.95 5.93
N PHE A 209 -25.00 -10.67 4.62
CA PHE A 209 -26.07 -11.10 3.70
C PHE A 209 -25.57 -12.06 2.61
N ALA A 210 -24.39 -12.66 2.79
CA ALA A 210 -23.81 -13.57 1.81
C ALA A 210 -24.65 -14.84 1.67
N THR A 211 -25.27 -15.02 0.51
CA THR A 211 -25.66 -16.35 0.01
C THR A 211 -24.68 -16.76 -1.09
N ASP A 212 -24.51 -18.07 -1.34
CA ASP A 212 -23.57 -18.63 -2.34
C ASP A 212 -23.66 -18.01 -3.75
N LYS A 213 -24.73 -17.26 -4.07
CA LYS A 213 -24.98 -16.67 -5.39
C LYS A 213 -24.88 -15.13 -5.44
N ALA A 214 -24.75 -14.45 -4.30
CA ALA A 214 -24.94 -12.99 -4.19
C ALA A 214 -23.78 -12.27 -3.46
N LEU A 215 -22.55 -12.76 -3.64
CA LEU A 215 -21.34 -12.07 -3.19
C LEU A 215 -20.72 -11.28 -4.35
N PRO A 216 -20.24 -10.05 -4.12
CA PRO A 216 -20.40 -9.20 -2.93
C PRO A 216 -21.84 -8.76 -2.63
N VAL A 217 -22.07 -8.39 -1.36
CA VAL A 217 -23.30 -7.74 -0.91
C VAL A 217 -23.06 -6.24 -0.77
N PRO A 218 -23.95 -5.37 -1.28
CA PRO A 218 -23.93 -3.95 -0.97
C PRO A 218 -24.00 -3.68 0.54
N ILE A 219 -23.26 -2.67 1.01
CA ILE A 219 -23.43 -2.17 2.38
C ILE A 219 -24.71 -1.34 2.40
N ASP A 220 -25.66 -1.71 3.27
CA ASP A 220 -26.91 -0.97 3.42
C ASP A 220 -26.61 0.47 3.89
N PRO A 221 -26.98 1.50 3.11
CA PRO A 221 -26.72 2.89 3.45
C PRO A 221 -27.53 3.38 4.66
N THR A 222 -28.53 2.63 5.11
CA THR A 222 -29.37 2.95 6.28
C THR A 222 -28.77 2.46 7.61
N LEU A 223 -27.79 1.55 7.57
CA LEU A 223 -27.09 1.10 8.77
C LEU A 223 -26.15 2.20 9.27
N ALA A 224 -26.14 2.42 10.60
CA ALA A 224 -25.14 3.27 11.23
C ALA A 224 -23.74 2.71 10.96
N ARG A 225 -22.96 3.42 10.15
CA ARG A 225 -21.59 3.03 9.74
C ARG A 225 -20.60 3.23 10.87
N LEU A 226 -20.66 2.33 11.86
CA LEU A 226 -19.78 2.32 13.05
C LEU A 226 -18.30 2.32 12.63
N ASP A 227 -18.00 1.63 11.54
CA ASP A 227 -16.66 1.58 10.96
C ASP A 227 -16.12 2.95 10.56
N VAL A 228 -16.96 3.84 10.03
CA VAL A 228 -16.56 5.20 9.65
C VAL A 228 -16.17 6.01 10.89
N ALA A 229 -16.93 5.89 11.98
CA ALA A 229 -16.59 6.56 13.24
C ALA A 229 -15.24 6.05 13.79
N TYR A 230 -15.07 4.74 13.89
CA TYR A 230 -13.80 4.17 14.35
C TYR A 230 -12.62 4.54 13.45
N PHE A 231 -12.79 4.53 12.13
CA PHE A 231 -11.76 4.97 11.18
C PHE A 231 -11.35 6.43 11.43
N ARG A 232 -12.31 7.37 11.47
CA ARG A 232 -12.03 8.80 11.66
C ARG A 232 -11.34 9.07 13.01
N HIS A 233 -11.81 8.43 14.08
CA HIS A 233 -11.17 8.56 15.41
C HIS A 233 -9.79 7.93 15.46
N ALA A 234 -9.57 6.78 14.80
CA ALA A 234 -8.25 6.17 14.73
C ALA A 234 -7.24 7.07 14.01
N VAL A 235 -7.64 7.67 12.88
CA VAL A 235 -6.81 8.62 12.14
C VAL A 235 -6.44 9.83 13.01
N GLU A 236 -7.40 10.37 13.78
CA GLU A 236 -7.18 11.52 14.68
C GLU A 236 -6.26 11.20 15.86
N LEU A 237 -6.40 10.00 16.44
CA LEU A 237 -5.58 9.56 17.58
C LEU A 237 -4.11 9.34 17.23
N VAL A 238 -3.80 9.00 15.98
CA VAL A 238 -2.40 8.88 15.55
C VAL A 238 -1.81 10.28 15.45
N GLN A 239 -0.89 10.64 16.33
CA GLN A 239 -0.16 11.91 16.25
C GLN A 239 1.23 11.69 15.64
N LEU A 240 1.83 12.78 15.17
CA LEU A 240 3.14 12.79 14.53
C LEU A 240 4.16 13.47 15.47
N PRO A 241 5.36 12.90 15.72
CA PRO A 241 5.90 11.63 15.22
C PRO A 241 5.12 10.40 15.69
N ALA A 242 4.85 9.48 14.77
CA ALA A 242 4.15 8.23 15.03
C ALA A 242 5.09 7.23 15.70
N SER A 243 4.59 6.44 16.66
CA SER A 243 5.30 5.23 17.11
C SER A 243 5.12 4.04 16.15
N PRO A 244 5.87 2.95 16.32
CA PRO A 244 5.61 1.71 15.59
C PRO A 244 4.16 1.21 15.73
N THR A 245 3.53 1.34 16.90
CA THR A 245 2.12 0.96 17.10
C THR A 245 1.18 1.83 16.29
N ALA A 246 1.48 3.12 16.16
CA ALA A 246 0.72 4.00 15.28
C ALA A 246 0.89 3.62 13.79
N LEU A 247 2.07 3.18 13.36
CA LEU A 247 2.29 2.71 11.98
C LEU A 247 1.52 1.42 11.67
N GLU A 248 1.41 0.50 12.64
CA GLU A 248 0.58 -0.70 12.52
C GLU A 248 -0.90 -0.32 12.33
N ALA A 249 -1.40 0.63 13.14
CA ALA A 249 -2.76 1.15 13.01
C ALA A 249 -2.97 1.79 11.63
N LEU A 250 -2.04 2.64 11.17
CA LEU A 250 -2.11 3.28 9.86
C LEU A 250 -2.09 2.27 8.70
N ASN A 251 -1.35 1.16 8.80
CA ASN A 251 -1.38 0.10 7.79
C ASN A 251 -2.77 -0.57 7.70
N ILE A 252 -3.43 -0.81 8.83
CA ILE A 252 -4.81 -1.34 8.84
C ILE A 252 -5.78 -0.32 8.27
N LEU A 253 -5.65 0.95 8.67
CA LEU A 253 -6.47 2.04 8.15
C LEU A 253 -6.25 2.28 6.65
N MET A 254 -5.06 1.99 6.12
CA MET A 254 -4.77 2.04 4.69
C MET A 254 -5.59 1.00 3.92
N LEU A 255 -5.63 -0.25 4.39
CA LEU A 255 -6.47 -1.29 3.77
C LEU A 255 -7.97 -0.94 3.85
N TYR A 256 -8.39 -0.31 4.96
CA TYR A 256 -9.74 0.21 5.10
C TYR A 256 -10.01 1.35 4.11
N ALA A 257 -9.13 2.34 3.99
CA ALA A 257 -9.28 3.48 3.08
C ALA A 257 -9.35 3.02 1.62
N LEU A 258 -8.46 2.10 1.20
CA LEU A 258 -8.52 1.44 -0.11
C LEU A 258 -9.86 0.74 -0.40
N SER A 259 -10.61 0.43 0.65
CA SER A 259 -11.87 -0.29 0.57
C SER A 259 -13.12 0.59 0.60
N THR A 260 -13.00 1.85 1.04
CA THR A 260 -14.17 2.68 1.42
C THR A 260 -14.02 4.17 1.11
N ALA A 261 -12.81 4.67 0.90
CA ALA A 261 -12.54 6.11 0.85
C ALA A 261 -12.11 6.57 -0.55
N SER A 262 -12.20 7.88 -0.76
CA SER A 262 -11.67 8.56 -1.95
C SER A 262 -10.15 8.41 -2.05
N VAL A 263 -9.60 8.70 -3.23
CA VAL A 263 -8.16 8.76 -3.48
C VAL A 263 -7.52 9.83 -2.62
N GLU A 264 -8.16 10.98 -2.47
CA GLU A 264 -7.69 12.07 -1.59
C GLU A 264 -7.56 11.59 -0.13
N THR A 265 -8.63 11.05 0.45
CA THR A 265 -8.63 10.53 1.83
C THR A 265 -7.61 9.41 2.00
N THR A 266 -7.53 8.50 1.03
CA THR A 266 -6.56 7.39 1.01
C THR A 266 -5.12 7.90 0.99
N ARG A 267 -4.81 8.88 0.13
CA ARG A 267 -3.49 9.51 0.06
C ARG A 267 -3.14 10.27 1.33
N SER A 268 -4.12 10.87 2.00
CA SER A 268 -3.90 11.51 3.30
C SER A 268 -3.42 10.50 4.36
N VAL A 269 -4.09 9.36 4.49
CA VAL A 269 -3.66 8.27 5.40
C VAL A 269 -2.28 7.73 5.02
N LEU A 270 -2.05 7.48 3.73
CA LEU A 270 -0.78 7.01 3.21
C LEU A 270 0.36 7.99 3.48
N SER A 271 0.14 9.29 3.29
CA SER A 271 1.15 10.33 3.54
C SER A 271 1.60 10.34 5.00
N LYS A 272 0.65 10.16 5.93
CA LYS A 272 0.90 10.08 7.37
C LYS A 272 1.71 8.84 7.73
N LEU A 273 1.42 7.70 7.09
CA LEU A 273 2.16 6.45 7.23
C LEU A 273 3.60 6.60 6.72
N CYS A 274 3.78 7.04 5.48
CA CYS A 274 5.09 7.19 4.85
C CYS A 274 5.96 8.23 5.57
N TRP A 275 5.37 9.32 6.07
CA TRP A 275 6.09 10.30 6.87
C TRP A 275 6.55 9.69 8.21
N GLY A 276 5.71 8.90 8.88
CA GLY A 276 6.10 8.21 10.11
C GLY A 276 7.24 7.20 9.89
N ILE A 277 7.23 6.47 8.76
CA ILE A 277 8.34 5.61 8.32
C ILE A 277 9.64 6.42 8.13
N HIS A 278 9.53 7.61 7.54
CA HIS A 278 10.67 8.48 7.31
C HIS A 278 11.26 9.01 8.62
N GLU A 279 10.44 9.57 9.50
CA GLU A 279 10.88 10.17 10.76
C GLU A 279 11.49 9.18 11.74
N LEU A 280 10.96 7.95 11.79
CA LEU A 280 11.55 6.87 12.58
C LEU A 280 12.77 6.23 11.91
N GLY A 281 13.12 6.64 10.67
CA GLY A 281 14.25 6.08 9.93
C GLY A 281 14.08 4.62 9.51
N LEU A 282 12.85 4.09 9.50
CA LEU A 282 12.58 2.66 9.27
C LEU A 282 12.86 2.21 7.83
N HIS A 283 13.11 3.15 6.93
CA HIS A 283 13.48 2.91 5.54
C HIS A 283 15.00 2.66 5.35
N LYS A 284 15.81 2.71 6.42
CA LYS A 284 17.26 2.44 6.42
C LYS A 284 17.58 1.27 7.34
N GLN A 285 18.41 0.32 6.89
CA GLN A 285 18.76 -0.89 7.67
C GLN A 285 19.32 -0.58 9.05
N THR A 286 20.21 0.43 9.14
CA THR A 286 20.89 0.80 10.40
C THR A 286 19.93 1.20 11.50
N THR A 287 18.92 2.02 11.18
CA THR A 287 17.93 2.49 12.14
C THR A 287 16.85 1.43 12.37
N ALA A 288 16.39 0.74 11.32
CA ALA A 288 15.41 -0.33 11.42
C ALA A 288 15.87 -1.47 12.36
N GLY A 289 17.14 -1.87 12.27
CA GLY A 289 17.72 -2.91 13.12
C GLY A 289 17.85 -2.56 14.60
N ALA A 290 17.67 -1.29 14.99
CA ALA A 290 17.69 -0.86 16.38
C ALA A 290 16.36 -1.08 17.11
N TYR A 291 15.28 -1.36 16.38
CA TYR A 291 13.95 -1.57 16.96
C TYR A 291 13.78 -3.00 17.46
N PRO A 292 12.99 -3.21 18.54
CA PRO A 292 12.63 -4.54 19.01
C PRO A 292 12.00 -5.40 17.90
N ALA A 293 12.39 -6.68 17.85
CA ALA A 293 11.91 -7.63 16.84
C ALA A 293 10.38 -7.80 16.84
N GLU A 294 9.71 -7.56 17.97
CA GLU A 294 8.26 -7.62 18.10
C GLU A 294 7.50 -6.68 17.15
N PHE A 295 8.10 -5.56 16.74
CA PHE A 295 7.48 -4.61 15.81
C PHE A 295 7.59 -5.01 14.34
N SER A 296 8.36 -6.06 14.03
CA SER A 296 8.54 -6.60 12.67
C SER A 296 8.71 -5.49 11.62
N ILE A 297 9.69 -4.61 11.83
CA ILE A 297 9.87 -3.37 11.05
C ILE A 297 9.89 -3.63 9.54
N SER A 298 10.58 -4.67 9.08
CA SER A 298 10.67 -5.02 7.66
C SER A 298 9.29 -5.29 7.04
N SER A 299 8.38 -5.94 7.79
CA SER A 299 7.01 -6.19 7.34
C SER A 299 6.17 -4.92 7.29
N THR A 300 6.32 -4.05 8.30
CA THR A 300 5.64 -2.74 8.32
C THR A 300 6.11 -1.86 7.16
N LEU A 301 7.43 -1.83 6.89
CA LEU A 301 8.01 -1.12 5.76
C LEU A 301 7.51 -1.70 4.43
N PHE A 302 7.55 -3.03 4.27
CA PHE A 302 7.09 -3.69 3.06
C PHE A 302 5.64 -3.34 2.73
N MET A 303 4.73 -3.42 3.72
CA MET A 303 3.33 -3.03 3.52
C MET A 303 3.19 -1.53 3.17
N SER A 304 4.02 -0.68 3.75
CA SER A 304 4.00 0.76 3.48
C SER A 304 4.47 1.07 2.06
N VAL A 305 5.60 0.49 1.63
CA VAL A 305 6.14 0.65 0.27
C VAL A 305 5.17 0.07 -0.76
N TRP A 306 4.62 -1.12 -0.50
CA TRP A 306 3.62 -1.72 -1.37
C TRP A 306 2.43 -0.77 -1.56
N ASN A 307 1.79 -0.30 -0.49
CA ASN A 307 0.66 0.62 -0.60
C ASN A 307 1.01 1.93 -1.32
N ASP A 308 2.22 2.44 -1.09
CA ASP A 308 2.71 3.67 -1.72
C ASP A 308 2.86 3.53 -3.24
N VAL A 309 3.60 2.51 -3.70
CA VAL A 309 3.76 2.27 -5.15
C VAL A 309 2.45 1.88 -5.82
N TYR A 310 1.59 1.16 -5.10
CA TYR A 310 0.29 0.72 -5.61
C TYR A 310 -0.62 1.90 -5.91
N ILE A 311 -0.71 2.89 -5.01
CA ILE A 311 -1.48 4.13 -5.23
C ILE A 311 -0.79 5.05 -6.26
N ALA A 312 0.53 5.16 -6.20
CA ALA A 312 1.29 5.96 -7.17
C ALA A 312 1.09 5.47 -8.61
N GLY A 313 1.19 4.16 -8.85
CA GLY A 313 0.98 3.55 -10.17
C GLY A 313 -0.44 3.69 -10.72
N LEU A 314 -1.44 3.82 -9.85
CA LEU A 314 -2.85 4.00 -10.25
C LEU A 314 -3.25 5.46 -10.48
N THR A 315 -2.62 6.39 -9.75
CA THR A 315 -3.00 7.81 -9.77
C THR A 315 -2.04 8.67 -10.58
N GLY A 316 -0.86 8.14 -10.94
CA GLY A 316 0.19 8.88 -11.63
C GLY A 316 1.00 9.81 -10.72
N HIS A 317 0.69 9.91 -9.43
CA HIS A 317 1.50 10.70 -8.50
C HIS A 317 2.81 9.99 -8.16
N PRO A 318 3.86 10.73 -7.76
CA PRO A 318 5.09 10.11 -7.31
C PRO A 318 4.86 9.37 -5.98
N PRO A 319 5.58 8.25 -5.76
CA PRO A 319 5.65 7.62 -4.43
C PRO A 319 6.20 8.60 -3.39
N PHE A 320 5.71 8.47 -2.15
CA PHE A 320 6.22 9.21 -0.99
C PHE A 320 7.60 8.70 -0.56
N LEU A 321 7.79 7.38 -0.53
CA LEU A 321 9.02 6.68 -0.13
C LEU A 321 9.91 6.43 -1.34
N ARG A 322 10.85 7.35 -1.61
CA ARG A 322 11.72 7.30 -2.80
C ARG A 322 13.10 6.69 -2.55
N ASP A 323 13.53 6.62 -1.29
CA ASP A 323 14.88 6.23 -0.89
C ASP A 323 14.82 5.13 0.18
N VAL A 324 14.31 3.96 -0.22
CA VAL A 324 14.14 2.79 0.64
C VAL A 324 15.29 1.81 0.41
N ASP A 325 15.86 1.30 1.50
CA ASP A 325 16.81 0.21 1.46
C ASP A 325 16.13 -1.08 0.96
N THR A 326 16.55 -1.55 -0.21
CA THR A 326 15.94 -2.70 -0.87
C THR A 326 16.16 -4.00 -0.09
N ASP A 327 17.24 -4.09 0.68
CA ASP A 327 17.56 -5.29 1.46
C ASP A 327 16.54 -5.52 2.57
N LEU A 328 15.97 -4.46 3.14
CA LEU A 328 14.88 -4.56 4.13
C LEU A 328 13.61 -5.18 3.53
N LEU A 329 13.31 -4.84 2.27
CA LEU A 329 12.15 -5.38 1.56
C LEU A 329 12.35 -6.86 1.20
N SER A 330 13.58 -7.24 0.84
CA SER A 330 13.95 -8.65 0.61
C SER A 330 13.92 -9.49 1.89
N GLN A 331 14.39 -8.96 3.03
CA GLN A 331 14.35 -9.66 4.33
C GLN A 331 12.92 -9.97 4.78
N SER A 332 11.97 -9.04 4.57
CA SER A 332 10.55 -9.31 4.87
C SER A 332 10.03 -10.52 4.11
N ALA A 333 10.54 -10.75 2.91
CA ALA A 333 10.12 -11.84 2.04
C ALA A 333 10.50 -13.23 2.53
N GLU A 334 11.57 -13.34 3.31
CA GLU A 334 12.02 -14.58 3.92
C GLU A 334 11.07 -15.06 5.03
N CYS A 335 10.27 -14.17 5.61
CA CYS A 335 9.29 -14.50 6.65
C CYS A 335 8.04 -15.21 6.09
N GLY A 336 7.85 -15.27 4.77
CA GLY A 336 6.70 -15.90 4.13
C GLY A 336 5.39 -15.08 4.21
N GLY A 337 4.27 -15.70 3.80
CA GLY A 337 2.96 -15.03 3.79
C GLY A 337 2.83 -13.98 2.69
N ILE A 338 2.33 -12.79 3.03
CA ILE A 338 2.07 -11.71 2.07
C ILE A 338 3.33 -10.97 1.66
N ALA A 339 4.39 -11.06 2.45
CA ALA A 339 5.68 -10.52 2.06
C ALA A 339 6.42 -11.43 1.05
N ALA A 340 5.85 -12.55 0.59
CA ALA A 340 6.55 -13.57 -0.20
C ALA A 340 7.50 -13.02 -1.29
N PRO A 341 8.61 -13.73 -1.60
CA PRO A 341 9.68 -13.20 -2.46
C PRO A 341 9.24 -12.62 -3.81
N GLY A 342 8.28 -13.27 -4.49
CA GLY A 342 7.77 -12.77 -5.76
C GLY A 342 7.03 -11.44 -5.63
N MET A 343 6.34 -11.23 -4.50
CA MET A 343 5.61 -10.00 -4.24
C MET A 343 6.57 -8.84 -3.96
N ALA A 344 7.59 -9.07 -3.13
CA ALA A 344 8.66 -8.09 -2.90
C ALA A 344 9.38 -7.69 -4.19
N GLN A 345 9.70 -8.66 -5.05
CA GLN A 345 10.35 -8.34 -6.32
C GLN A 345 9.46 -7.47 -7.22
N LEU A 346 8.17 -7.77 -7.33
CA LEU A 346 7.26 -6.93 -8.12
C LEU A 346 7.12 -5.52 -7.52
N VAL A 347 6.94 -5.40 -6.21
CA VAL A 347 6.86 -4.09 -5.53
C VAL A 347 8.11 -3.25 -5.81
N LEU A 348 9.30 -3.86 -5.75
CA LEU A 348 10.57 -3.20 -6.09
C LEU A 348 10.64 -2.77 -7.57
N LEU A 349 10.21 -3.64 -8.49
CA LEU A 349 10.17 -3.31 -9.92
C LEU A 349 9.23 -2.13 -10.22
N GLU A 350 8.08 -2.06 -9.55
CA GLU A 350 7.15 -0.92 -9.68
C GLU A 350 7.75 0.35 -9.07
N ALA A 351 8.37 0.26 -7.89
CA ALA A 351 9.06 1.38 -7.24
C ALA A 351 10.13 1.98 -8.16
N ASP A 352 10.97 1.13 -8.76
CA ASP A 352 12.02 1.52 -9.70
C ASP A 352 11.45 2.20 -10.94
N LEU A 353 10.45 1.57 -11.57
CA LEU A 353 9.78 2.11 -12.75
C LEU A 353 9.22 3.51 -12.46
N LEU A 354 8.46 3.66 -11.37
CA LEU A 354 7.82 4.92 -11.01
C LEU A 354 8.86 6.00 -10.67
N ARG A 355 9.90 5.64 -9.92
CA ARG A 355 10.99 6.57 -9.57
C ARG A 355 11.68 7.11 -10.82
N GLU A 356 12.10 6.24 -11.74
CA GLU A 356 12.78 6.65 -12.97
C GLU A 356 11.84 7.41 -13.92
N ALA A 357 10.58 7.00 -14.04
CA ALA A 357 9.60 7.66 -14.88
C ALA A 357 9.25 9.07 -14.39
N HIS A 358 9.13 9.29 -13.08
CA HIS A 358 8.90 10.64 -12.54
C HIS A 358 10.12 11.56 -12.70
N GLN A 359 11.33 11.01 -12.65
CA GLN A 359 12.56 11.79 -12.90
C GLN A 359 12.68 12.21 -14.37
N ASN A 360 12.24 11.35 -15.30
CA ASN A 360 12.25 11.67 -16.72
C ASN A 360 11.05 10.99 -17.44
N PRO A 361 9.90 11.68 -17.53
CA PRO A 361 8.68 11.11 -18.13
C PRO A 361 8.84 10.66 -19.58
N ALA A 362 9.75 11.26 -20.34
CA ALA A 362 10.00 10.89 -21.74
C ALA A 362 10.56 9.46 -21.88
N ARG A 363 11.18 8.90 -20.82
CA ARG A 363 11.70 7.53 -20.81
C ARG A 363 10.61 6.47 -21.04
N LEU A 364 9.36 6.76 -20.69
CA LEU A 364 8.24 5.85 -20.94
C LEU A 364 7.93 5.67 -22.44
N ARG A 365 8.58 6.44 -23.32
CA ARG A 365 8.56 6.27 -24.78
C ARG A 365 9.93 5.95 -25.38
N ASP A 366 10.97 5.80 -24.54
CA ASP A 366 12.29 5.38 -24.98
C ASP A 366 12.35 3.86 -25.13
N PRO A 367 12.66 3.31 -26.33
CA PRO A 367 12.73 1.88 -26.55
C PRO A 367 13.70 1.16 -25.63
N ALA A 368 14.88 1.73 -25.35
CA ALA A 368 15.88 1.08 -24.51
C ALA A 368 15.37 0.94 -23.06
N PHE A 369 14.80 2.02 -22.50
CA PHE A 369 14.21 2.01 -21.18
C PHE A 369 13.05 1.00 -21.04
N VAL A 370 12.10 1.02 -21.99
CA VAL A 370 10.91 0.17 -21.96
C VAL A 370 11.31 -1.31 -22.07
N LEU A 371 12.18 -1.65 -23.02
CA LEU A 371 12.65 -3.03 -23.21
C LEU A 371 13.49 -3.53 -22.03
N ALA A 372 14.27 -2.67 -21.38
CA ALA A 372 15.01 -3.04 -20.18
C ALA A 372 14.06 -3.41 -19.02
N HIS A 373 12.97 -2.67 -18.82
CA HIS A 373 11.97 -3.00 -17.80
C HIS A 373 11.19 -4.28 -18.14
N ASP A 374 10.88 -4.50 -19.42
CA ASP A 374 10.29 -5.78 -19.86
C ASP A 374 11.22 -6.96 -19.62
N ALA A 375 12.54 -6.79 -19.80
CA ALA A 375 13.50 -7.84 -19.51
C ALA A 375 13.51 -8.21 -18.01
N LYS A 376 13.39 -7.21 -17.12
CA LYS A 376 13.24 -7.46 -15.66
C LYS A 376 11.95 -8.21 -15.34
N LEU A 377 10.82 -7.80 -15.92
CA LEU A 377 9.53 -8.49 -15.80
C LEU A 377 9.59 -9.93 -16.36
N PHE A 378 10.29 -10.12 -17.48
CA PHE A 378 10.49 -11.45 -18.06
C PHE A 378 11.34 -12.35 -17.15
N ALA A 379 12.40 -11.81 -16.53
CA ALA A 379 13.20 -12.53 -15.54
C ALA A 379 12.35 -12.95 -14.32
N PHE A 380 11.50 -12.06 -13.82
CA PHE A 380 10.51 -12.39 -12.80
C PHE A 380 9.61 -13.55 -13.23
N LEU A 381 9.06 -13.50 -14.44
CA LEU A 381 8.20 -14.57 -14.96
C LEU A 381 8.95 -15.89 -15.10
N LYS A 382 10.23 -15.89 -15.50
CA LYS A 382 11.04 -17.12 -15.55
C LYS A 382 11.22 -17.74 -14.17
N GLN A 383 11.34 -16.92 -13.13
CA GLN A 383 11.59 -17.36 -11.76
C GLN A 383 10.30 -17.81 -11.04
N TYR A 384 9.21 -17.06 -11.19
CA TYR A 384 7.95 -17.28 -10.45
C TYR A 384 6.79 -17.77 -11.32
N GLY A 385 6.98 -17.90 -12.63
CA GLY A 385 5.92 -18.19 -13.59
C GLY A 385 5.28 -19.57 -13.47
N SER A 386 5.97 -20.56 -12.88
CA SER A 386 5.39 -21.88 -12.60
C SER A 386 4.27 -21.84 -11.54
N GLN A 387 4.19 -20.75 -10.77
CA GLN A 387 3.12 -20.50 -9.79
C GLN A 387 1.93 -19.77 -10.41
N THR A 388 1.98 -19.44 -11.70
CA THR A 388 0.84 -18.87 -12.42
C THR A 388 -0.28 -19.90 -12.43
N LEU A 389 -1.50 -19.47 -12.12
CA LEU A 389 -2.71 -20.30 -11.92
C LEU A 389 -2.89 -20.96 -10.55
N ASP A 390 -1.96 -20.77 -9.60
CA ASP A 390 -2.25 -21.08 -8.20
C ASP A 390 -3.00 -19.90 -7.55
N TYR A 391 -4.24 -20.15 -7.14
CA TYR A 391 -5.10 -19.18 -6.42
C TYR A 391 -5.32 -19.58 -4.96
N THR A 392 -4.58 -20.56 -4.45
CA THR A 392 -4.72 -21.06 -3.07
C THR A 392 -4.11 -20.12 -2.04
N ASN A 393 -3.15 -19.29 -2.44
CA ASN A 393 -2.52 -18.28 -1.60
C ASN A 393 -2.56 -16.89 -2.25
N MET A 394 -2.80 -15.87 -1.44
CA MET A 394 -2.86 -14.46 -1.82
C MET A 394 -1.59 -13.99 -2.54
N ALA A 395 -0.41 -14.42 -2.12
CA ALA A 395 0.85 -14.01 -2.78
C ALA A 395 0.87 -14.41 -4.27
N ASN A 396 0.36 -15.60 -4.61
CA ASN A 396 0.31 -16.07 -6.00
C ASN A 396 -0.74 -15.31 -6.81
N VAL A 397 -1.89 -15.02 -6.20
CA VAL A 397 -2.91 -14.13 -6.78
C VAL A 397 -2.35 -12.74 -7.08
N PHE A 398 -1.63 -12.16 -6.11
CA PHE A 398 -0.99 -10.87 -6.25
C PHE A 398 0.03 -10.91 -7.39
N ASN A 399 0.94 -11.88 -7.39
CA ASN A 399 1.98 -11.99 -8.41
C ASN A 399 1.42 -11.99 -9.83
N GLN A 400 0.33 -12.76 -10.06
CA GLN A 400 -0.31 -12.83 -11.38
C GLN A 400 -0.98 -11.50 -11.77
N THR A 401 -1.82 -10.95 -10.90
CA THR A 401 -2.57 -9.72 -11.20
C THR A 401 -1.64 -8.51 -11.31
N HIS A 402 -0.63 -8.43 -10.45
CA HIS A 402 0.28 -7.30 -10.38
C HIS A 402 1.33 -7.32 -11.50
N PHE A 403 1.84 -8.49 -11.89
CA PHE A 403 2.69 -8.64 -13.07
C PHE A 403 2.03 -8.10 -14.33
N HIS A 404 0.78 -8.52 -14.60
CA HIS A 404 0.06 -8.04 -15.77
C HIS A 404 -0.20 -6.55 -15.68
N PHE A 405 -0.60 -6.02 -14.52
CA PHE A 405 -0.79 -4.59 -14.35
C PHE A 405 0.50 -3.78 -14.61
N GLN A 406 1.67 -4.22 -14.14
CA GLN A 406 2.93 -3.51 -14.42
C GLN A 406 3.24 -3.44 -15.91
N LYS A 407 2.88 -4.47 -16.69
CA LYS A 407 2.97 -4.39 -18.16
C LYS A 407 2.05 -3.32 -18.73
N LEU A 408 0.83 -3.18 -18.20
CA LEU A 408 -0.06 -2.11 -18.61
C LEU A 408 0.53 -0.74 -18.29
N LEU A 409 1.02 -0.55 -17.06
CA LEU A 409 1.64 0.70 -16.60
C LEU A 409 2.84 1.10 -17.48
N LEU A 410 3.69 0.13 -17.82
CA LEU A 410 4.89 0.34 -18.63
C LEU A 410 4.57 0.65 -20.10
N ARG A 411 3.61 -0.06 -20.70
CA ARG A 411 3.36 -0.03 -22.15
C ARG A 411 2.27 0.96 -22.58
N ALA A 412 1.40 1.39 -21.67
CA ALA A 412 0.35 2.36 -21.99
C ALA A 412 0.88 3.69 -22.57
N PRO A 413 1.95 4.31 -22.04
CA PRO A 413 2.47 5.58 -22.55
C PRO A 413 3.04 5.53 -23.96
N SER A 414 3.47 4.34 -24.41
CA SER A 414 4.05 4.07 -25.73
C SER A 414 3.06 3.41 -26.70
N SER A 415 1.77 3.29 -26.34
CA SER A 415 0.76 2.61 -27.16
C SER A 415 0.50 3.26 -28.52
N THR A 416 0.73 4.57 -28.63
CA THR A 416 0.60 5.35 -29.86
C THR A 416 1.94 5.81 -30.43
N ASP A 417 3.06 5.33 -29.87
CA ASP A 417 4.40 5.66 -30.35
C ASP A 417 4.70 5.00 -31.70
N ALA A 418 5.45 5.67 -32.57
CA ALA A 418 5.72 5.18 -33.92
C ALA A 418 6.58 3.89 -33.94
N VAL A 419 7.47 3.72 -32.96
CA VAL A 419 8.40 2.58 -32.89
C VAL A 419 7.83 1.51 -31.97
N LEU A 420 7.42 1.90 -30.76
CA LEU A 420 6.96 0.96 -29.74
C LEU A 420 5.49 0.61 -29.86
N GLY A 421 4.66 1.43 -30.53
CA GLY A 421 3.20 1.29 -30.60
C GLY A 421 2.73 -0.10 -31.01
N PRO A 422 3.17 -0.65 -32.16
CA PRO A 422 2.73 -1.97 -32.60
C PRO A 422 3.00 -3.07 -31.55
N SER A 423 4.21 -3.10 -30.97
CA SER A 423 4.53 -4.07 -29.92
C SER A 423 3.78 -3.81 -28.61
N SER A 424 3.54 -2.53 -28.29
CA SER A 424 2.91 -2.12 -27.03
C SER A 424 1.43 -2.48 -27.03
N LEU A 425 0.72 -2.29 -28.15
CA LEU A 425 -0.69 -2.68 -28.29
C LEU A 425 -0.90 -4.19 -28.08
N ALA A 426 -0.08 -5.04 -28.73
CA ALA A 426 -0.14 -6.48 -28.56
C ALA A 426 0.16 -6.95 -27.11
N ILE A 427 1.10 -6.28 -26.43
CA ILE A 427 1.41 -6.59 -25.03
C ILE A 427 0.30 -6.11 -24.09
N LEU A 428 -0.26 -4.93 -24.36
CA LEU A 428 -1.36 -4.33 -23.60
C LEU A 428 -2.62 -5.20 -23.68
N SER A 429 -3.05 -5.55 -24.90
CA SER A 429 -4.25 -6.35 -25.14
C SER A 429 -4.17 -7.70 -24.42
N ARG A 430 -3.06 -8.43 -24.63
CA ARG A 430 -2.82 -9.71 -23.98
C ARG A 430 -2.78 -9.60 -22.45
N SER A 431 -2.02 -8.63 -21.92
CA SER A 431 -1.89 -8.47 -20.46
C SER A 431 -3.21 -8.04 -19.81
N ALA A 432 -3.97 -7.18 -20.48
CA ALA A 432 -5.29 -6.73 -20.01
C ALA A 432 -6.29 -7.90 -19.97
N MET A 433 -6.36 -8.71 -21.02
CA MET A 433 -7.24 -9.90 -21.05
C MET A 433 -6.86 -10.92 -19.98
N HIS A 434 -5.56 -11.15 -19.74
CA HIS A 434 -5.12 -12.00 -18.64
C HIS A 434 -5.50 -11.40 -17.29
N LEU A 435 -5.26 -10.10 -17.07
CA LEU A 435 -5.60 -9.42 -15.82
C LEU A 435 -7.09 -9.56 -15.48
N LEU A 436 -7.97 -9.34 -16.46
CA LEU A 436 -9.43 -9.52 -16.32
C LEU A 436 -9.77 -10.98 -15.95
N ARG A 437 -9.14 -11.96 -16.59
CA ARG A 437 -9.33 -13.39 -16.28
C ARG A 437 -8.84 -13.76 -14.88
N HIS A 438 -7.72 -13.18 -14.43
CA HIS A 438 -7.22 -13.40 -13.07
C HIS A 438 -8.18 -12.81 -12.05
N TYR A 439 -8.68 -11.59 -12.25
CA TYR A 439 -9.69 -11.01 -11.36
C TYR A 439 -10.99 -11.81 -11.34
N GLU A 440 -11.50 -12.24 -12.49
CA GLU A 440 -12.68 -13.12 -12.56
C GLU A 440 -12.48 -14.38 -11.70
N ARG A 441 -11.34 -15.07 -11.87
CA ARG A 441 -11.01 -16.26 -11.06
C ARG A 441 -10.87 -15.95 -9.58
N VAL A 442 -10.29 -14.81 -9.23
CA VAL A 442 -10.17 -14.38 -7.83
C VAL A 442 -11.55 -14.20 -7.21
N PHE A 443 -12.49 -13.53 -7.88
CA PHE A 443 -13.86 -13.39 -7.41
C PHE A 443 -14.61 -14.74 -7.33
N LEU A 444 -14.30 -15.69 -8.22
CA LEU A 444 -14.91 -17.03 -8.20
C LEU A 444 -14.32 -17.98 -7.14
N SER A 445 -13.04 -17.80 -6.79
CA SER A 445 -12.31 -18.71 -5.88
C SER A 445 -12.23 -18.20 -4.45
N THR A 446 -12.12 -16.89 -4.26
CA THR A 446 -12.00 -16.28 -2.93
C THR A 446 -13.36 -15.81 -2.43
N ARG A 447 -13.77 -16.33 -1.28
CA ARG A 447 -15.05 -16.00 -0.62
C ARG A 447 -15.04 -14.60 0.03
N VAL A 448 -13.87 -13.97 0.09
CA VAL A 448 -13.63 -12.68 0.76
C VAL A 448 -13.54 -11.60 -0.31
N ASN A 449 -14.50 -10.69 -0.34
CA ASN A 449 -14.64 -9.71 -1.42
C ASN A 449 -13.40 -8.83 -1.62
N ASN A 450 -12.85 -8.90 -2.82
CA ASN A 450 -11.75 -8.08 -3.33
C ASN A 450 -12.28 -6.78 -3.96
N CYS A 451 -13.14 -6.08 -3.24
CA CYS A 451 -13.80 -4.86 -3.71
C CYS A 451 -13.02 -3.60 -3.31
N VAL A 452 -11.69 -3.63 -3.38
CA VAL A 452 -10.85 -2.44 -3.12
C VAL A 452 -10.78 -1.57 -4.37
N TRP A 453 -10.67 -0.26 -4.21
CA TRP A 453 -10.60 0.72 -5.31
C TRP A 453 -9.54 0.37 -6.36
N PRO A 454 -8.33 -0.10 -6.00
CA PRO A 454 -7.36 -0.57 -6.97
C PRO A 454 -7.85 -1.65 -7.94
N VAL A 455 -8.70 -2.59 -7.48
CA VAL A 455 -9.24 -3.64 -8.37
C VAL A 455 -10.21 -3.04 -9.39
N LEU A 456 -10.99 -2.04 -8.99
CA LEU A 456 -11.86 -1.27 -9.90
C LEU A 456 -11.04 -0.56 -10.95
N VAL A 457 -10.06 0.25 -10.56
CA VAL A 457 -9.23 1.02 -11.50
C VAL A 457 -8.48 0.11 -12.45
N ARG A 458 -7.93 -1.01 -11.96
CA ARG A 458 -7.22 -1.98 -12.80
C ARG A 458 -8.15 -2.69 -13.79
N THR A 459 -9.39 -2.99 -13.39
CA THR A 459 -10.42 -3.57 -14.26
C THR A 459 -10.82 -2.59 -15.36
N VAL A 460 -11.05 -1.32 -15.00
CA VAL A 460 -11.38 -0.25 -15.94
C VAL A 460 -10.21 0.02 -16.90
N GLY A 461 -8.99 0.20 -16.38
CA GLY A 461 -7.79 0.40 -17.20
C GLY A 461 -7.50 -0.75 -18.15
N ALA A 462 -7.73 -2.01 -17.72
CA ALA A 462 -7.63 -3.17 -18.59
C ALA A 462 -8.71 -3.16 -19.69
N GLY A 463 -9.95 -2.78 -19.36
CA GLY A 463 -11.01 -2.62 -20.34
C GLY A 463 -10.67 -1.55 -21.39
N HIS A 464 -10.15 -0.40 -20.96
CA HIS A 464 -9.67 0.65 -21.86
C HIS A 464 -8.54 0.15 -22.77
N ALA A 465 -7.56 -0.59 -22.24
CA ALA A 465 -6.49 -1.18 -23.04
C ALA A 465 -7.00 -2.15 -24.12
N VAL A 466 -8.00 -2.98 -23.80
CA VAL A 466 -8.65 -3.87 -24.78
C VAL A 466 -9.35 -3.07 -25.88
N LEU A 467 -10.12 -2.04 -25.52
CA LEU A 467 -10.82 -1.23 -26.52
C LEU A 467 -9.88 -0.42 -27.40
N GLN A 468 -8.76 0.07 -26.85
CA GLN A 468 -7.71 0.72 -27.62
C GLN A 468 -7.11 -0.26 -28.64
N ALA A 469 -6.82 -1.49 -28.24
CA ALA A 469 -6.31 -2.52 -29.16
C ALA A 469 -7.34 -2.87 -30.27
N LEU A 470 -8.63 -2.97 -29.92
CA LEU A 470 -9.69 -3.18 -30.91
C LEU A 470 -9.77 -2.01 -31.90
N TRP A 471 -9.67 -0.77 -31.41
CA TRP A 471 -9.74 0.42 -32.27
C TRP A 471 -8.63 0.46 -33.31
N HIS A 472 -7.42 0.00 -32.94
CA HIS A 472 -6.28 -0.12 -33.84
C HIS A 472 -6.26 -1.40 -34.69
N GLY A 473 -7.24 -2.30 -34.51
CA GLY A 473 -7.31 -3.56 -35.24
C GLY A 473 -6.29 -4.62 -34.82
N ASP A 474 -5.68 -4.48 -33.64
CA ASP A 474 -4.69 -5.43 -33.09
C ASP A 474 -5.35 -6.72 -32.57
N ILE A 475 -6.62 -6.63 -32.16
CA ILE A 475 -7.44 -7.77 -31.75
C ILE A 475 -8.75 -7.81 -32.54
N VAL A 476 -9.33 -9.01 -32.66
CA VAL A 476 -10.62 -9.15 -33.34
C VAL A 476 -11.78 -8.85 -32.41
N ARG A 477 -12.91 -8.49 -33.01
CA ARG A 477 -14.14 -8.13 -32.30
C ARG A 477 -14.61 -9.18 -31.28
N ILE A 478 -14.49 -10.47 -31.59
CA ILE A 478 -14.94 -11.56 -30.71
C ILE A 478 -14.14 -11.56 -29.40
N GLU A 479 -12.82 -11.39 -29.48
CA GLU A 479 -11.93 -11.32 -28.31
C GLU A 479 -12.28 -10.12 -27.43
N ALA A 480 -12.53 -8.97 -28.04
CA ALA A 480 -12.93 -7.77 -27.34
C ALA A 480 -14.31 -7.93 -26.65
N GLU A 481 -15.29 -8.53 -27.33
CA GLU A 481 -16.62 -8.80 -26.75
C GLU A 481 -16.53 -9.74 -25.54
N GLU A 482 -15.70 -10.79 -25.60
CA GLU A 482 -15.46 -11.69 -24.45
C GLU A 482 -14.80 -10.98 -23.26
N ALA A 483 -13.85 -10.08 -23.55
CA ALA A 483 -13.18 -9.27 -22.53
C ALA A 483 -14.14 -8.24 -21.91
N MET A 484 -14.96 -7.57 -22.72
CA MET A 484 -15.99 -6.64 -22.23
C MET A 484 -17.05 -7.34 -21.38
N GLY A 485 -17.43 -8.58 -21.72
CA GLY A 485 -18.28 -9.40 -20.85
C GLY A 485 -17.72 -9.58 -19.44
N LYS A 486 -16.40 -9.80 -19.33
CA LYS A 486 -15.71 -9.87 -18.03
C LYS A 486 -15.63 -8.53 -17.33
N VAL A 487 -15.37 -7.44 -18.06
CA VAL A 487 -15.39 -6.07 -17.50
C VAL A 487 -16.75 -5.77 -16.88
N MET A 488 -17.85 -5.97 -17.62
CA MET A 488 -19.20 -5.72 -17.13
C MET A 488 -19.55 -6.60 -15.93
N TRP A 489 -19.14 -7.87 -15.94
CA TRP A 489 -19.33 -8.78 -14.80
C TRP A 489 -18.55 -8.33 -13.56
N LEU A 490 -17.28 -7.92 -13.72
CA LEU A 490 -16.46 -7.42 -12.62
C LEU A 490 -17.01 -6.09 -12.08
N LEU A 491 -17.46 -5.18 -12.94
CA LEU A 491 -18.08 -3.92 -12.54
C LEU A 491 -19.38 -4.14 -11.75
N ASP A 492 -20.20 -5.14 -12.11
CA ASP A 492 -21.36 -5.55 -11.32
C ASP A 492 -20.95 -5.93 -9.89
N LYS A 493 -19.89 -6.74 -9.73
CA LYS A 493 -19.36 -7.09 -8.39
C LYS A 493 -18.82 -5.87 -7.66
N LEU A 494 -18.04 -5.03 -8.33
CA LEU A 494 -17.42 -3.85 -7.73
C LEU A 494 -18.44 -2.76 -7.35
N SER A 495 -19.60 -2.72 -8.02
CA SER A 495 -20.68 -1.77 -7.76
C SER A 495 -21.24 -1.85 -6.34
N THR A 496 -21.06 -2.99 -5.66
CA THR A 496 -21.47 -3.18 -4.26
C THR A 496 -20.77 -2.25 -3.27
N ARG A 497 -19.60 -1.72 -3.64
CA ARG A 497 -18.90 -0.69 -2.86
C ARG A 497 -18.78 0.60 -3.64
N TRP A 498 -18.43 0.50 -4.91
CA TRP A 498 -18.11 1.65 -5.76
C TRP A 498 -19.26 2.00 -6.69
N THR A 499 -20.46 2.21 -6.14
CA THR A 499 -21.70 2.40 -6.91
C THR A 499 -21.57 3.48 -7.98
N VAL A 500 -21.10 4.67 -7.60
CA VAL A 500 -20.97 5.84 -8.49
C VAL A 500 -19.91 5.60 -9.56
N ALA A 501 -18.71 5.16 -9.16
CA ALA A 501 -17.61 4.96 -10.09
C ALA A 501 -17.85 3.77 -11.04
N ALA A 502 -18.43 2.67 -10.56
CA ALA A 502 -18.79 1.53 -11.39
C ALA A 502 -19.91 1.88 -12.38
N ALA A 503 -20.91 2.66 -11.97
CA ALA A 503 -21.96 3.13 -12.88
C ALA A 503 -21.40 4.03 -13.99
N ALA A 504 -20.52 4.96 -13.66
CA ALA A 504 -19.84 5.80 -14.64
C ALA A 504 -19.00 4.96 -15.62
N ALA A 505 -18.21 4.00 -15.12
CA ALA A 505 -17.45 3.08 -15.95
C ALA A 505 -18.33 2.26 -16.90
N CYS A 506 -19.44 1.70 -16.41
CA CYS A 506 -20.40 0.95 -17.23
C CYS A 506 -20.98 1.79 -18.36
N ALA A 507 -21.35 3.05 -18.07
CA ALA A 507 -21.86 3.98 -19.07
C ALA A 507 -20.79 4.28 -20.14
N ASN A 508 -19.54 4.54 -19.70
CA ASN A 508 -18.42 4.82 -20.58
C ASN A 508 -18.09 3.64 -21.51
N PHE A 509 -18.00 2.42 -20.97
CA PHE A 509 -17.78 1.22 -21.79
C PHE A 509 -18.92 0.99 -22.78
N THR A 510 -20.17 1.23 -22.37
CA THR A 510 -21.32 1.11 -23.28
C THR A 510 -21.24 2.11 -24.44
N ALA A 511 -20.86 3.35 -24.15
CA ALA A 511 -20.66 4.39 -25.16
C ALA A 511 -19.53 4.03 -26.13
N LEU A 512 -18.35 3.64 -25.62
CA LEU A 512 -17.19 3.27 -26.44
C LEU A 512 -17.48 2.05 -27.33
N CYS A 513 -18.09 0.99 -26.79
CA CYS A 513 -18.47 -0.19 -27.56
C CYS A 513 -19.49 0.16 -28.66
N THR A 514 -20.41 1.08 -28.38
CA THR A 514 -21.38 1.56 -29.38
C THR A 514 -20.70 2.33 -30.49
N ALA A 515 -19.78 3.23 -30.15
CA ALA A 515 -18.97 3.93 -31.15
C ALA A 515 -18.19 2.92 -32.01
N LEU A 516 -17.56 1.91 -31.41
CA LEU A 516 -16.81 0.85 -32.11
C LEU A 516 -17.66 -0.13 -32.92
N GLY A 517 -18.99 -0.06 -32.81
CA GLY A 517 -19.90 -1.02 -33.44
C GLY A 517 -19.89 -2.40 -32.77
N ALA A 518 -19.33 -2.52 -31.57
CA ALA A 518 -19.19 -3.74 -30.76
C ALA A 518 -20.43 -4.06 -29.89
N SER A 519 -21.59 -3.43 -30.14
CA SER A 519 -22.76 -3.49 -29.23
C SER A 519 -23.57 -4.80 -29.19
N ARG A 520 -23.31 -5.80 -30.04
CA ARG A 520 -24.21 -6.98 -30.15
C ARG A 520 -24.27 -7.85 -28.89
N THR A 521 -23.41 -7.61 -27.90
CA THR A 521 -23.25 -8.46 -26.70
C THR A 521 -23.34 -7.72 -25.36
N LEU A 522 -23.55 -6.40 -25.34
CA LEU A 522 -23.69 -5.64 -24.07
C LEU A 522 -25.06 -5.77 -23.40
N SER A 523 -26.00 -6.53 -23.97
CA SER A 523 -27.27 -6.86 -23.31
C SER A 523 -27.10 -7.97 -22.27
N LEU A 524 -26.35 -7.70 -21.20
CA LEU A 524 -26.31 -8.57 -20.02
C LEU A 524 -26.64 -7.76 -18.76
N SER A 525 -27.91 -7.40 -18.68
CA SER A 525 -28.60 -7.14 -17.42
C SER A 525 -30.01 -7.70 -17.60
N ARG A 526 -30.34 -8.74 -16.82
CA ARG A 526 -31.58 -9.55 -16.84
C ARG A 526 -31.59 -10.81 -17.73
N SER A 527 -30.60 -11.69 -17.63
CA SER A 527 -30.91 -13.13 -17.70
C SER A 527 -29.82 -13.98 -17.06
N LYS A 528 -30.27 -15.06 -16.44
CA LYS A 528 -29.54 -16.03 -15.61
C LYS A 528 -28.21 -16.46 -16.25
N THR A 529 -27.18 -16.49 -15.41
CA THR A 529 -26.11 -17.50 -15.36
C THR A 529 -25.99 -18.38 -16.62
N ARG A 530 -25.28 -17.91 -17.65
CA ARG A 530 -24.55 -18.83 -18.53
C ARG A 530 -23.15 -18.98 -17.96
N ALA A 531 -23.06 -19.79 -16.91
CA ALA A 531 -21.84 -20.53 -16.68
C ALA A 531 -21.63 -21.38 -17.94
N VAL A 532 -20.68 -20.98 -18.79
CA VAL A 532 -20.16 -21.89 -19.80
C VAL A 532 -19.53 -23.03 -19.02
N SER A 533 -20.24 -24.15 -18.98
CA SER A 533 -19.81 -25.40 -18.39
C SER A 533 -18.56 -25.88 -19.12
N CYS A 534 -17.36 -25.53 -18.62
CA CYS A 534 -16.13 -26.24 -18.95
C CYS A 534 -16.11 -27.61 -18.24
N ARG A 535 -17.12 -28.45 -18.51
CA ARG A 535 -17.22 -29.82 -17.98
C ARG A 535 -17.35 -30.89 -19.07
N SER A 536 -17.04 -30.60 -20.34
CA SER A 536 -17.18 -31.60 -21.42
C SER A 536 -16.00 -31.70 -22.41
N LEU A 537 -14.77 -31.35 -22.01
CA LEU A 537 -13.58 -31.61 -22.86
C LEU A 537 -12.56 -32.59 -22.26
N PHE A 538 -12.88 -33.21 -21.12
CA PHE A 538 -12.12 -34.38 -20.61
C PHE A 538 -13.08 -35.39 -19.98
N HIS A 539 -13.89 -36.04 -20.80
CA HIS A 539 -14.47 -37.35 -20.50
C HIS A 539 -14.79 -38.06 -21.81
N HIS A 540 -13.82 -38.83 -22.31
CA HIS A 540 -14.01 -40.17 -22.87
C HIS A 540 -12.64 -40.72 -23.30
N ALA A 541 -12.02 -41.46 -22.40
CA ALA A 541 -11.09 -42.54 -22.74
C ALA A 541 -11.03 -43.53 -21.57
N ASP A 542 -12.20 -44.01 -21.13
CA ASP A 542 -12.32 -45.30 -20.45
C ASP A 542 -12.82 -46.29 -21.49
N THR A 543 -11.88 -46.84 -22.25
CA THR A 543 -12.05 -48.13 -22.93
C THR A 543 -11.05 -49.08 -22.30
N SER A 544 -11.59 -49.95 -21.44
CA SER A 544 -11.12 -51.29 -21.11
C SER A 544 -9.81 -51.72 -21.79
N CYS A 545 -8.72 -51.73 -21.03
CA CYS A 545 -7.59 -52.62 -21.30
C CYS A 545 -7.16 -53.25 -19.98
N THR A 546 -7.69 -54.45 -19.75
CA THR A 546 -7.20 -55.41 -18.76
C THR A 546 -5.72 -55.71 -19.02
N VAL A 547 -4.83 -55.27 -18.14
CA VAL A 547 -3.47 -55.80 -18.05
C VAL A 547 -3.28 -56.37 -16.67
N SER A 548 -3.48 -57.68 -16.60
CA SER A 548 -3.21 -58.54 -15.46
C SER A 548 -1.70 -58.55 -15.19
N LEU A 549 -1.28 -58.11 -14.01
CA LEU A 549 0.08 -58.31 -13.50
C LEU A 549 0.30 -59.82 -13.26
N PRO A 550 1.41 -60.42 -13.73
CA PRO A 550 1.66 -61.84 -13.57
C PRO A 550 2.08 -62.17 -12.13
N GLN A 551 1.34 -63.06 -11.50
CA GLN A 551 1.73 -63.72 -10.25
C GLN A 551 2.93 -64.65 -10.50
N ARG A 552 3.96 -64.50 -9.68
CA ARG A 552 5.07 -65.46 -9.55
C ARG A 552 4.53 -66.81 -9.06
N SER A 553 4.60 -67.83 -9.91
CA SER A 553 4.47 -69.23 -9.51
C SER A 553 5.85 -69.89 -9.47
N THR A 554 6.19 -70.43 -8.29
CA THR A 554 7.31 -71.35 -8.08
C THR A 554 6.96 -72.74 -8.62
N PRO A 555 7.92 -73.50 -9.19
CA PRO A 555 7.66 -74.85 -9.69
C PRO A 555 7.80 -75.90 -8.57
N ARG A 556 7.01 -76.97 -8.66
CA ARG A 556 7.26 -78.25 -7.97
C ARG A 556 6.93 -79.43 -8.92
N PRO A 557 7.53 -80.60 -8.69
CA PRO A 557 8.19 -81.38 -9.73
C PRO A 557 7.39 -82.61 -10.19
N ALA A 558 7.62 -83.03 -11.43
CA ALA A 558 7.99 -84.38 -11.88
C ALA A 558 8.15 -84.35 -13.40
#